data_AF-A0A914K459-F1
#
_entry.id   AF-A0A914K459-F1
#
_cell.length_a   1.000
_cell.length_b   1.000
_cell.length_c   1.000
_cell.angle_alpha   90.00
_cell.angle_beta   90.00
_cell.angle_gamma   90.00
#
_symmetry.space_group_name_H-M   'P 1'
#
loop_
_entity.id
_entity.type
_entity.pdbx_description
1 polymer ?
#
loop_
_entity_poly.entity_id
_entity_poly.type
_entity_poly.pdbx_seq_one_letter_code
_entity_poly.pdbx_strand_id
1 'polypeptide(L)'
;MQKLTILTIFGVFVAVAVCNFHFVDNLVELTPASKLKYLMIGQAAMGTCPNEELIKKANHDWEAYLNISTDLSWKNASTLWVTVRRMYRKSLGDFMNVCRSRDLFYQTFGQSLYYQCINIFSLMQYTTDWTTAALYARMWQHLDFMCDIGYEQLITPGVWNCVNNAPGDDLCTSAYQQQANWTNPATICPAVQNFMNCEKALFDGYCGQPIGYYACEDVRLGYGGFCENLRCLVQAANRPTTKSTP
;
A
#
# COMPACT_ATOMS: atom_id res chain seq x y z
N MET A 1 23.43 -39.87 45.43
CA MET A 1 22.33 -40.29 44.53
C MET A 1 21.21 -39.27 44.68
N GLN A 2 21.03 -38.45 43.65
CA GLN A 2 20.37 -37.15 43.66
C GLN A 2 19.04 -37.29 42.91
N LYS A 3 17.90 -36.98 43.54
CA LYS A 3 16.59 -36.97 42.87
C LYS A 3 16.36 -35.57 42.31
N LEU A 4 16.39 -35.46 40.99
CA LEU A 4 16.10 -34.25 40.23
C LEU A 4 14.63 -34.28 39.79
N THR A 5 13.81 -33.40 40.34
CA THR A 5 12.41 -33.21 39.96
C THR A 5 12.37 -32.33 38.69
N ILE A 6 11.98 -32.89 37.55
CA ILE A 6 11.77 -32.13 36.30
C ILE A 6 10.29 -31.80 36.18
N LEU A 7 10.00 -30.49 36.21
CA LEU A 7 8.69 -29.90 35.98
C LEU A 7 8.55 -29.64 34.46
N THR A 8 7.76 -30.43 33.75
CA THR A 8 7.49 -30.20 32.32
C THR A 8 6.23 -29.36 32.15
N ILE A 9 6.39 -28.07 31.88
CA ILE A 9 5.30 -27.18 31.45
C ILE A 9 5.05 -27.44 29.97
N PHE A 10 3.89 -28.02 29.64
CA PHE A 10 3.36 -28.07 28.29
C PHE A 10 2.91 -26.65 27.88
N GLY A 11 3.80 -25.93 27.18
CA GLY A 11 3.44 -24.73 26.45
C GLY A 11 2.71 -25.12 25.17
N VAL A 12 1.39 -24.90 25.15
CA VAL A 12 0.58 -24.94 23.92
C VAL A 12 0.99 -23.71 23.10
N PHE A 13 1.85 -23.91 22.10
CA PHE A 13 2.02 -22.93 21.03
C PHE A 13 0.72 -22.92 20.23
N VAL A 14 -0.10 -21.89 20.44
CA VAL A 14 -1.13 -21.52 19.48
C VAL A 14 -0.40 -20.97 18.26
N ALA A 15 -0.16 -21.82 17.27
CA ALA A 15 0.10 -21.37 15.92
C ALA A 15 -1.18 -20.68 15.44
N VAL A 16 -1.27 -19.36 15.62
CA VAL A 16 -2.23 -18.56 14.89
C VAL A 16 -1.80 -18.68 13.44
N ALA A 17 -2.48 -19.54 12.69
CA ALA A 17 -2.45 -19.50 11.24
C ALA A 17 -3.04 -18.14 10.85
N VAL A 18 -2.16 -17.15 10.70
CA VAL A 18 -2.49 -15.91 10.01
C VAL A 18 -2.70 -16.34 8.57
N CYS A 19 -3.97 -16.52 8.18
CA CYS A 19 -4.31 -16.52 6.77
C CYS A 19 -3.91 -15.15 6.24
N ASN A 20 -2.74 -15.17 5.61
CA ASN A 20 -2.01 -14.06 5.08
C ASN A 20 -2.73 -13.61 3.80
N PHE A 21 -3.76 -12.78 4.00
CA PHE A 21 -4.50 -12.14 2.92
C PHE A 21 -3.76 -10.86 2.56
N HIS A 22 -2.87 -10.98 1.59
CA HIS A 22 -2.02 -9.91 1.08
C HIS A 22 -2.68 -9.33 -0.17
N PHE A 23 -3.04 -8.05 -0.11
CA PHE A 23 -3.27 -7.24 -1.30
C PHE A 23 -2.44 -5.99 -1.04
N VAL A 24 -1.41 -5.74 -1.84
CA VAL A 24 -0.51 -4.60 -1.66
C VAL A 24 0.25 -4.67 -0.33
N ASP A 25 0.48 -5.86 0.23
CA ASP A 25 1.00 -5.95 1.60
C ASP A 25 2.37 -5.31 1.79
N ASN A 26 3.09 -5.11 0.68
CA ASN A 26 4.51 -4.89 0.69
C ASN A 26 4.96 -3.53 0.20
N LEU A 27 4.14 -2.65 -0.40
CA LEU A 27 4.58 -1.29 -0.79
C LEU A 27 5.34 -0.53 0.31
N VAL A 28 5.10 -0.93 1.57
CA VAL A 28 5.57 -0.33 2.79
C VAL A 28 6.82 -0.96 3.41
N GLU A 29 7.09 -2.25 3.19
CA GLU A 29 8.25 -2.92 3.81
C GLU A 29 9.49 -2.90 2.92
N LEU A 30 9.32 -2.45 1.69
CA LEU A 30 10.23 -2.76 0.61
C LEU A 30 11.47 -1.89 0.55
N THR A 31 11.56 -0.81 1.32
CA THR A 31 12.50 0.28 1.04
C THR A 31 13.46 0.57 2.21
N PRO A 32 14.77 0.24 2.13
CA PRO A 32 15.72 0.52 3.20
C PRO A 32 16.07 2.02 3.31
N ALA A 33 15.80 2.60 4.49
CA ALA A 33 15.98 4.03 4.85
C ALA A 33 17.32 4.67 4.40
N SER A 34 18.41 3.89 4.36
CA SER A 34 19.77 4.41 4.16
C SER A 34 20.15 4.70 2.69
N LYS A 35 19.32 4.32 1.71
CA LYS A 35 19.70 4.37 0.27
C LYS A 35 18.85 5.29 -0.60
N LEU A 36 17.94 6.04 0.01
CA LEU A 36 16.87 6.78 -0.64
C LEU A 36 17.19 8.22 -1.05
N LYS A 37 18.30 8.76 -0.56
CA LYS A 37 18.77 10.12 -0.88
C LYS A 37 18.96 10.35 -2.38
N TYR A 38 19.19 9.28 -3.15
CA TYR A 38 19.45 9.32 -4.59
C TYR A 38 18.19 9.40 -5.47
N LEU A 39 16.99 9.26 -4.89
CA LEU A 39 15.72 9.21 -5.63
C LEU A 39 15.05 10.58 -5.81
N MET A 40 15.63 11.66 -5.27
CA MET A 40 14.99 12.97 -5.11
C MET A 40 15.21 13.98 -6.26
N ILE A 41 15.63 13.54 -7.44
CA ILE A 41 15.89 14.45 -8.58
C ILE A 41 14.63 14.54 -9.45
N GLY A 42 13.85 15.62 -9.32
CA GLY A 42 12.89 16.01 -10.36
C GLY A 42 11.48 16.46 -9.94
N GLN A 43 11.03 16.21 -8.71
CA GLN A 43 9.70 16.66 -8.29
C GLN A 43 9.76 18.10 -7.76
N ALA A 44 9.04 19.02 -8.41
CA ALA A 44 8.87 20.38 -7.93
C ALA A 44 8.15 20.36 -6.57
N ALA A 45 8.63 21.17 -5.62
CA ALA A 45 7.98 21.34 -4.33
C ALA A 45 6.54 21.82 -4.55
N MET A 46 5.57 20.92 -4.36
CA MET A 46 4.16 21.31 -4.21
C MET A 46 4.07 22.06 -2.87
N GLY A 47 4.30 23.38 -2.90
CA GLY A 47 4.23 24.25 -1.74
C GLY A 47 5.05 23.78 -0.52
N THR A 48 4.79 24.40 0.62
CA THR A 48 5.33 23.96 1.92
C THR A 48 4.18 23.82 2.89
N CYS A 49 4.14 22.69 3.59
CA CYS A 49 3.19 22.51 4.69
C CYS A 49 3.47 23.58 5.77
N PRO A 50 2.46 24.32 6.26
CA PRO A 50 2.68 25.43 7.17
C PRO A 50 3.34 25.03 8.49
N ASN A 51 2.99 23.85 9.02
CA ASN A 51 3.57 23.26 10.23
C ASN A 51 3.16 21.79 10.38
N GLU A 52 3.93 21.05 11.18
CA GLU A 52 3.65 19.64 11.52
C GLU A 52 2.37 19.48 12.36
N GLU A 53 1.98 20.48 13.16
CA GLU A 53 0.84 20.39 14.06
C GLU A 53 -0.49 20.19 13.32
N LEU A 54 -0.62 20.76 12.12
CA LEU A 54 -1.77 20.50 11.25
C LEU A 54 -1.88 19.01 10.88
N ILE A 55 -0.75 18.38 10.54
CA ILE A 55 -0.69 16.95 10.20
C ILE A 55 -1.05 16.10 11.42
N LYS A 56 -0.47 16.41 12.59
CA LYS A 56 -0.76 15.72 13.85
C LYS A 56 -2.24 15.79 14.21
N LYS A 57 -2.84 16.98 14.14
CA LYS A 57 -4.26 17.17 14.43
C LYS A 57 -5.14 16.39 13.45
N ALA A 58 -4.89 16.50 12.15
CA ALA A 58 -5.67 15.78 11.15
C ALA A 58 -5.59 14.26 11.34
N ASN A 59 -4.38 13.75 11.64
CA ASN A 59 -4.16 12.33 11.90
C ASN A 59 -4.90 11.86 13.15
N HIS A 60 -4.79 12.62 14.25
CA HIS A 60 -5.50 12.35 15.50
C HIS A 60 -7.03 12.30 15.30
N ASP A 61 -7.60 13.29 14.61
CA ASP A 61 -9.05 13.36 14.36
C ASP A 61 -9.52 12.20 13.47
N TRP A 62 -8.71 11.79 12.50
CA TRP A 62 -8.98 10.64 11.64
C TRP A 62 -8.91 9.30 12.38
N GLU A 63 -7.91 9.13 13.25
CA GLU A 63 -7.78 7.95 14.12
C GLU A 63 -8.96 7.84 15.09
N ALA A 64 -9.36 8.95 15.70
CA ALA A 64 -10.53 9.02 16.55
C ALA A 64 -11.80 8.65 15.79
N TYR A 65 -11.97 9.14 14.56
CA TYR A 65 -13.12 8.79 13.71
C TYR A 65 -13.15 7.29 13.38
N LEU A 66 -12.00 6.70 13.07
CA LEU A 66 -11.86 5.26 12.80
C LEU A 66 -11.92 4.38 14.06
N ASN A 67 -11.99 4.99 15.25
CA ASN A 67 -11.94 4.30 16.54
C ASN A 67 -10.69 3.40 16.66
N ILE A 68 -9.55 3.93 16.22
CA ILE A 68 -8.21 3.34 16.42
C ILE A 68 -7.41 4.18 17.41
N SER A 69 -6.27 3.66 17.87
CA SER A 69 -5.45 4.39 18.85
C SER A 69 -4.98 5.73 18.28
N THR A 70 -5.32 6.82 18.97
CA THR A 70 -4.87 8.19 18.69
C THR A 70 -3.45 8.47 19.17
N ASP A 71 -2.81 7.48 19.81
CA ASP A 71 -1.37 7.52 20.13
C ASP A 71 -0.52 7.10 18.92
N LEU A 72 -1.15 6.49 17.91
CA LEU A 72 -0.52 6.35 16.61
C LEU A 72 -0.39 7.77 16.04
N SER A 73 0.79 8.10 15.53
CA SER A 73 0.96 9.33 14.76
C SER A 73 1.30 8.96 13.34
N TRP A 74 1.32 9.94 12.43
CA TRP A 74 1.88 9.73 11.09
C TRP A 74 3.32 9.17 11.11
N LYS A 75 4.05 9.32 12.22
CA LYS A 75 5.38 8.73 12.43
C LYS A 75 5.35 7.21 12.69
N ASN A 76 4.18 6.65 12.96
CA ASN A 76 3.91 5.22 13.10
C ASN A 76 3.29 4.65 11.82
N ALA A 77 3.72 5.15 10.66
CA ALA A 77 3.10 4.88 9.36
C ALA A 77 2.87 3.39 9.04
N SER A 78 3.82 2.52 9.38
CA SER A 78 3.68 1.07 9.18
C SER A 78 2.52 0.49 10.01
N THR A 79 2.44 0.83 11.31
CA THR A 79 1.37 0.38 12.19
C THR A 79 0.01 0.95 11.77
N LEU A 80 -0.03 2.23 11.40
CA LEU A 80 -1.24 2.88 10.88
C LEU A 80 -1.77 2.14 9.65
N TRP A 81 -0.88 1.90 8.70
CA TRP A 81 -1.21 1.26 7.45
C TRP A 81 -1.77 -0.16 7.64
N VAL A 82 -1.10 -0.99 8.44
CA VAL A 82 -1.59 -2.35 8.78
C VAL A 82 -2.96 -2.29 9.47
N THR A 83 -3.16 -1.30 10.35
CA THR A 83 -4.41 -1.14 11.09
C THR A 83 -5.56 -0.76 10.15
N VAL A 84 -5.37 0.27 9.33
CA VAL A 84 -6.39 0.78 8.39
C VAL A 84 -6.70 -0.24 7.31
N ARG A 85 -5.68 -0.95 6.81
CA ARG A 85 -5.86 -2.08 5.91
C ARG A 85 -6.73 -3.17 6.49
N ARG A 86 -6.42 -3.61 7.70
CA ARG A 86 -7.22 -4.63 8.39
C ARG A 86 -8.65 -4.15 8.56
N MET A 87 -8.88 -2.85 8.77
CA MET A 87 -10.22 -2.30 8.83
C MET A 87 -10.93 -2.41 7.50
N TYR A 88 -10.40 -1.79 6.43
CA TYR A 88 -11.12 -1.73 5.17
C TYR A 88 -11.39 -3.13 4.60
N ARG A 89 -10.54 -4.13 4.85
CA ARG A 89 -10.74 -5.52 4.37
C ARG A 89 -11.84 -6.32 5.07
N LYS A 90 -12.29 -5.92 6.26
CA LYS A 90 -13.27 -6.69 7.05
C LYS A 90 -14.59 -6.88 6.31
N SER A 91 -15.08 -5.80 5.69
CA SER A 91 -16.33 -5.79 4.98
C SER A 91 -16.40 -4.60 4.03
N LEU A 92 -17.29 -4.66 3.05
CA LEU A 92 -17.58 -3.51 2.19
C LEU A 92 -18.05 -2.29 3.02
N GLY A 93 -18.75 -2.53 4.14
CA GLY A 93 -19.16 -1.47 5.06
C GLY A 93 -17.97 -0.77 5.72
N ASP A 94 -16.98 -1.54 6.19
CA ASP A 94 -15.76 -1.00 6.78
C ASP A 94 -14.92 -0.25 5.74
N PHE A 95 -14.84 -0.76 4.51
CA PHE A 95 -14.22 -0.06 3.38
C PHE A 95 -14.87 1.30 3.12
N MET A 96 -16.20 1.35 3.01
CA MET A 96 -16.93 2.61 2.84
C MET A 96 -16.69 3.57 4.02
N ASN A 97 -16.54 3.05 5.25
CA ASN A 97 -16.24 3.88 6.41
C ASN A 97 -14.82 4.47 6.35
N VAL A 98 -13.82 3.69 5.90
CA VAL A 98 -12.46 4.18 5.66
C VAL A 98 -12.43 5.22 4.54
N CYS A 99 -13.21 5.03 3.48
CA CYS A 99 -13.30 6.05 2.42
C CYS A 99 -13.96 7.35 2.88
N ARG A 100 -15.02 7.25 3.70
CA ARG A 100 -15.61 8.45 4.32
C ARG A 100 -14.61 9.16 5.25
N SER A 101 -13.83 8.41 6.02
CA SER A 101 -12.84 9.00 6.92
C SER A 101 -11.70 9.66 6.15
N ARG A 102 -11.29 9.09 5.00
CA ARG A 102 -10.36 9.71 4.05
C ARG A 102 -10.87 11.08 3.62
N ASP A 103 -12.13 11.19 3.21
CA ASP A 103 -12.69 12.46 2.75
C ASP A 103 -12.69 13.53 3.86
N LEU A 104 -12.98 13.14 5.11
CA LEU A 104 -12.90 14.04 6.28
C LEU A 104 -11.46 14.50 6.55
N PHE A 105 -10.49 13.58 6.43
CA PHE A 105 -9.08 13.92 6.55
C PHE A 105 -8.67 14.92 5.47
N TYR A 106 -9.00 14.66 4.21
CA TYR A 106 -8.76 15.56 3.08
C TYR A 106 -9.37 16.96 3.30
N GLN A 107 -10.62 17.02 3.79
CA GLN A 107 -11.32 18.27 4.08
C GLN A 107 -10.65 19.10 5.19
N THR A 108 -9.93 18.47 6.12
CA THR A 108 -9.20 19.17 7.19
C THR A 108 -8.10 20.09 6.62
N PHE A 109 -7.50 19.71 5.49
CA PHE A 109 -6.51 20.53 4.81
C PHE A 109 -7.16 21.42 3.72
N GLY A 110 -8.15 20.88 3.01
CA GLY A 110 -8.59 21.42 1.73
C GLY A 110 -7.65 21.02 0.58
N GLN A 111 -8.13 21.17 -0.67
CA GLN A 111 -7.50 20.57 -1.85
C GLN A 111 -6.02 20.89 -2.01
N SER A 112 -5.65 22.16 -2.03
CA SER A 112 -4.26 22.54 -2.27
C SER A 112 -3.34 22.15 -1.12
N LEU A 113 -3.79 22.32 0.12
CA LEU A 113 -2.95 22.11 1.29
C LEU A 113 -2.73 20.61 1.58
N TYR A 114 -3.70 19.77 1.24
CA TYR A 114 -3.58 18.31 1.37
C TYR A 114 -2.35 17.79 0.62
N TYR A 115 -2.25 18.06 -0.69
CA TYR A 115 -1.10 17.58 -1.48
C TYR A 115 0.22 18.27 -1.08
N GLN A 116 0.17 19.47 -0.50
CA GLN A 116 1.35 20.15 0.04
C GLN A 116 1.82 19.58 1.38
N CYS A 117 0.94 19.00 2.19
CA CYS A 117 1.30 18.42 3.49
C CYS A 117 1.51 16.91 3.43
N ILE A 118 0.69 16.20 2.64
CA ILE A 118 0.70 14.74 2.49
C ILE A 118 1.54 14.37 1.26
N ASN A 119 2.79 14.85 1.28
CA ASN A 119 3.80 14.43 0.32
C ASN A 119 5.12 14.17 1.04
N ILE A 120 5.93 13.32 0.44
CA ILE A 120 7.18 12.83 1.05
C ILE A 120 8.11 14.01 1.38
N PHE A 121 8.26 14.99 0.49
CA PHE A 121 9.19 16.11 0.69
C PHE A 121 8.79 17.01 1.86
N SER A 122 7.50 17.29 2.02
CA SER A 122 7.00 18.07 3.16
C SER A 122 7.13 17.30 4.47
N LEU A 123 6.81 16.01 4.47
CA LEU A 123 6.96 15.16 5.66
C LEU A 123 8.43 15.03 6.10
N MET A 124 9.36 14.98 5.15
CA MET A 124 10.80 14.97 5.40
C MET A 124 11.35 16.24 6.07
N GLN A 125 10.57 17.32 6.13
CA GLN A 125 10.95 18.50 6.93
C GLN A 125 10.78 18.24 8.43
N TYR A 126 10.00 17.22 8.81
CA TYR A 126 9.60 16.92 10.18
C TYR A 126 10.07 15.54 10.69
N THR A 127 10.77 14.78 9.84
CA THR A 127 11.40 13.51 10.19
C THR A 127 12.69 13.29 9.40
N THR A 128 13.66 12.61 10.01
CA THR A 128 14.85 12.09 9.31
C THR A 128 14.64 10.69 8.75
N ASP A 129 13.56 10.01 9.15
CA ASP A 129 13.21 8.68 8.64
C ASP A 129 12.37 8.81 7.36
N TRP A 130 13.06 8.68 6.24
CA TRP A 130 12.44 8.66 4.92
C TRP A 130 11.40 7.57 4.78
N THR A 131 11.63 6.40 5.39
CA THR A 131 10.71 5.26 5.29
C THR A 131 9.37 5.71 5.80
N THR A 132 9.31 6.13 7.06
CA THR A 132 8.09 6.68 7.67
C THR A 132 7.39 7.75 6.81
N ALA A 133 8.12 8.74 6.28
CA ALA A 133 7.54 9.78 5.41
C ALA A 133 6.94 9.20 4.12
N ALA A 134 7.67 8.30 3.44
CA ALA A 134 7.22 7.65 2.22
C ALA A 134 6.03 6.72 2.46
N LEU A 135 6.04 5.97 3.55
CA LEU A 135 4.97 5.07 3.94
C LEU A 135 3.67 5.81 4.19
N TYR A 136 3.76 6.90 4.94
CA TYR A 136 2.60 7.72 5.24
C TYR A 136 2.02 8.34 3.96
N ALA A 137 2.86 8.93 3.10
CA ALA A 137 2.39 9.51 1.83
C ALA A 137 1.78 8.45 0.90
N ARG A 138 2.42 7.28 0.76
CA ARG A 138 1.93 6.19 -0.09
C ARG A 138 0.61 5.59 0.42
N MET A 139 0.46 5.45 1.73
CA MET A 139 -0.80 5.03 2.35
C MET A 139 -1.94 5.93 1.89
N TRP A 140 -1.74 7.25 1.95
CA TRP A 140 -2.74 8.21 1.51
C TRP A 140 -3.00 8.17 0.00
N GLN A 141 -1.96 8.03 -0.83
CA GLN A 141 -2.13 7.86 -2.28
C GLN A 141 -2.96 6.62 -2.63
N HIS A 142 -2.75 5.52 -1.90
CA HIS A 142 -3.53 4.29 -2.06
C HIS A 142 -4.99 4.50 -1.63
N LEU A 143 -5.21 5.10 -0.45
CA LEU A 143 -6.56 5.45 0.00
C LEU A 143 -7.26 6.39 -0.98
N ASP A 144 -6.55 7.37 -1.53
CA ASP A 144 -7.08 8.30 -2.53
C ASP A 144 -7.52 7.58 -3.79
N PHE A 145 -6.70 6.66 -4.31
CA PHE A 145 -7.05 5.86 -5.46
C PHE A 145 -8.28 4.99 -5.19
N MET A 146 -8.23 4.19 -4.12
CA MET A 146 -9.30 3.23 -3.83
C MET A 146 -10.64 3.90 -3.54
N CYS A 147 -10.62 5.04 -2.87
CA CYS A 147 -11.83 5.73 -2.42
C CYS A 147 -12.36 6.77 -3.41
N ASP A 148 -11.63 7.04 -4.49
CA ASP A 148 -12.05 7.92 -5.58
C ASP A 148 -12.18 7.13 -6.88
N ILE A 149 -11.19 7.21 -7.77
CA ILE A 149 -11.21 6.60 -9.12
C ILE A 149 -11.46 5.09 -9.06
N GLY A 150 -10.92 4.41 -8.05
CA GLY A 150 -11.01 2.98 -7.86
C GLY A 150 -12.30 2.49 -7.18
N TYR A 151 -13.11 3.40 -6.64
CA TYR A 151 -14.23 3.07 -5.77
C TYR A 151 -15.31 2.26 -6.50
N GLU A 152 -15.68 2.70 -7.71
CA GLU A 152 -16.73 2.05 -8.51
C GLU A 152 -16.40 0.59 -8.81
N GLN A 153 -15.11 0.28 -9.06
CA GLN A 153 -14.67 -1.08 -9.32
C GLN A 153 -14.88 -1.96 -8.08
N LEU A 154 -14.46 -1.48 -6.89
CA LEU A 154 -14.53 -2.26 -5.66
C LEU A 154 -15.95 -2.50 -5.13
N ILE A 155 -16.87 -1.55 -5.33
CA ILE A 155 -18.28 -1.70 -4.90
C ILE A 155 -19.12 -2.55 -5.87
N THR A 156 -18.58 -2.88 -7.04
CA THR A 156 -19.29 -3.71 -8.02
C THR A 156 -19.62 -5.09 -7.39
N PRO A 157 -20.86 -5.59 -7.52
CA PRO A 157 -21.28 -6.84 -6.88
C PRO A 157 -20.33 -8.00 -7.19
N GLY A 158 -19.84 -8.66 -6.15
CA GLY A 158 -18.92 -9.80 -6.25
C GLY A 158 -17.44 -9.43 -6.36
N VAL A 159 -17.09 -8.21 -6.79
CA VAL A 159 -15.68 -7.77 -6.93
C VAL A 159 -14.99 -7.70 -5.57
N TRP A 160 -15.62 -7.06 -4.57
CA TRP A 160 -15.06 -6.93 -3.23
C TRP A 160 -14.60 -8.28 -2.65
N ASN A 161 -15.46 -9.30 -2.77
CA ASN A 161 -15.15 -10.64 -2.30
C ASN A 161 -14.06 -11.29 -3.16
N CYS A 162 -14.04 -11.04 -4.46
CA CYS A 162 -12.98 -11.55 -5.33
C CYS A 162 -11.62 -10.97 -4.94
N VAL A 163 -11.52 -9.64 -4.79
CA VAL A 163 -10.27 -8.95 -4.45
C VAL A 163 -9.72 -9.41 -3.11
N ASN A 164 -10.58 -9.53 -2.09
CA ASN A 164 -10.14 -9.97 -0.76
C ASN A 164 -9.79 -11.46 -0.66
N ASN A 165 -10.24 -12.29 -1.61
CA ASN A 165 -9.95 -13.73 -1.63
C ASN A 165 -8.92 -14.12 -2.71
N ALA A 166 -8.40 -13.16 -3.47
CA ALA A 166 -7.39 -13.42 -4.50
C ALA A 166 -6.14 -14.04 -3.86
N PRO A 167 -5.73 -15.25 -4.29
CA PRO A 167 -4.54 -15.89 -3.75
C PRO A 167 -3.28 -15.25 -4.33
N GLY A 168 -2.20 -15.12 -3.55
CA GLY A 168 -0.86 -15.05 -4.13
C GLY A 168 -0.25 -13.67 -4.44
N ASP A 169 -0.71 -12.57 -3.84
CA ASP A 169 0.07 -11.31 -3.81
C ASP A 169 1.48 -11.53 -3.24
N ASP A 170 1.63 -12.45 -2.27
CA ASP A 170 2.93 -12.86 -1.71
C ASP A 170 3.96 -13.23 -2.78
N LEU A 171 3.51 -13.84 -3.88
CA LEU A 171 4.39 -14.20 -4.99
C LEU A 171 4.92 -12.94 -5.70
N CYS A 172 4.03 -12.02 -6.05
CA CYS A 172 4.35 -10.78 -6.74
C CYS A 172 5.22 -9.87 -5.87
N THR A 173 4.85 -9.76 -4.60
CA THR A 173 5.64 -9.16 -3.54
C THR A 173 7.05 -9.73 -3.46
N SER A 174 7.18 -11.06 -3.35
CA SER A 174 8.47 -11.71 -3.10
C SER A 174 9.38 -11.55 -4.32
N ALA A 175 8.81 -11.61 -5.52
CA ALA A 175 9.52 -11.34 -6.77
C ALA A 175 10.03 -9.88 -6.81
N TYR A 176 9.20 -8.92 -6.40
CA TYR A 176 9.64 -7.53 -6.27
C TYR A 176 10.80 -7.40 -5.28
N GLN A 177 10.70 -8.01 -4.09
CA GLN A 177 11.75 -7.94 -3.06
C GLN A 177 13.11 -8.43 -3.57
N GLN A 178 13.10 -9.47 -4.39
CA GLN A 178 14.30 -10.04 -4.97
C GLN A 178 14.90 -9.17 -6.09
N GLN A 179 14.07 -8.41 -6.81
CA GLN A 179 14.48 -7.61 -7.95
C GLN A 179 14.85 -6.17 -7.58
N ALA A 180 14.16 -5.58 -6.59
CA ALA A 180 14.34 -4.20 -6.18
C ALA A 180 15.60 -4.07 -5.30
N ASN A 181 16.72 -3.72 -5.93
CA ASN A 181 17.93 -3.39 -5.19
C ASN A 181 18.01 -1.89 -4.94
N TRP A 182 17.66 -1.46 -3.74
CA TRP A 182 17.70 -0.05 -3.34
C TRP A 182 19.11 0.55 -3.28
N THR A 183 20.14 -0.28 -3.29
CA THR A 183 21.54 0.17 -3.43
C THR A 183 21.85 0.57 -4.87
N ASN A 184 21.07 0.07 -5.85
CA ASN A 184 21.16 0.41 -7.26
C ASN A 184 19.81 0.96 -7.77
N PRO A 185 19.58 2.28 -7.67
CA PRO A 185 18.32 2.90 -8.04
C PRO A 185 17.79 2.57 -9.44
N ALA A 186 18.68 2.26 -10.39
CA ALA A 186 18.32 1.87 -11.75
C ALA A 186 17.49 0.58 -11.82
N THR A 187 17.53 -0.25 -10.77
CA THR A 187 16.79 -1.52 -10.71
C THR A 187 15.38 -1.37 -10.14
N ILE A 188 15.08 -0.26 -9.46
CA ILE A 188 13.82 -0.09 -8.74
C ILE A 188 12.65 0.05 -9.71
N CYS A 189 12.70 0.98 -10.65
CA CYS A 189 11.57 1.19 -11.57
C CYS A 189 11.27 -0.03 -12.48
N PRO A 190 12.27 -0.74 -13.01
CA PRO A 190 12.03 -2.03 -13.68
C PRO A 190 11.38 -3.07 -12.75
N ALA A 191 11.84 -3.19 -11.50
CA ALA A 191 11.22 -4.10 -10.52
C ALA A 191 9.77 -3.72 -10.21
N VAL A 192 9.46 -2.43 -10.08
CA VAL A 192 8.08 -1.94 -9.91
C VAL A 192 7.24 -2.31 -11.14
N GLN A 193 7.73 -2.11 -12.36
CA GLN A 193 6.97 -2.47 -13.57
C GLN A 193 6.68 -3.97 -13.62
N ASN A 194 7.63 -4.82 -13.19
CA ASN A 194 7.41 -6.26 -13.08
C ASN A 194 6.38 -6.61 -12.01
N PHE A 195 6.41 -5.93 -10.87
CA PHE A 195 5.43 -6.08 -9.81
C PHE A 195 4.03 -5.71 -10.28
N MET A 196 3.87 -4.56 -10.94
CA MET A 196 2.62 -4.13 -11.57
C MET A 196 2.08 -5.16 -12.56
N ASN A 197 2.95 -5.72 -13.40
CA ASN A 197 2.56 -6.74 -14.37
C ASN A 197 2.14 -8.05 -13.70
N CYS A 198 2.78 -8.42 -12.59
CA CYS A 198 2.44 -9.60 -11.80
C CYS A 198 1.06 -9.45 -11.15
N GLU A 199 0.84 -8.34 -10.42
CA GLU A 199 -0.45 -8.00 -9.82
C GLU A 199 -1.56 -7.98 -10.87
N LYS A 200 -1.30 -7.33 -12.01
CA LYS A 200 -2.23 -7.30 -13.13
C LYS A 200 -2.61 -8.71 -13.58
N ALA A 201 -1.62 -9.55 -13.88
CA ALA A 201 -1.87 -10.89 -14.39
C ALA A 201 -2.63 -11.75 -13.37
N LEU A 202 -2.32 -11.58 -12.08
CA LEU A 202 -3.00 -12.29 -11.00
C LEU A 202 -4.49 -11.93 -10.93
N PHE A 203 -4.79 -10.64 -10.85
CA PHE A 203 -6.15 -10.15 -10.73
C PHE A 203 -6.93 -10.24 -12.04
N ASP A 204 -6.28 -10.15 -13.21
CA ASP A 204 -6.89 -10.48 -14.50
C ASP A 204 -7.41 -11.92 -14.51
N GLY A 205 -6.60 -12.86 -14.02
CA GLY A 205 -6.95 -14.28 -13.99
C GLY A 205 -7.99 -14.65 -12.95
N TYR A 206 -8.03 -13.94 -11.82
CA TYR A 206 -8.91 -14.27 -10.70
C TYR A 206 -10.22 -13.47 -10.69
N CYS A 207 -10.14 -12.16 -10.96
CA CYS A 207 -11.27 -11.22 -10.87
C CYS A 207 -11.65 -10.58 -12.21
N GLY A 208 -10.92 -10.88 -13.28
CA GLY A 208 -11.15 -10.32 -14.61
C GLY A 208 -10.36 -9.05 -14.89
N GLN A 209 -10.30 -8.71 -16.17
CA GLN A 209 -9.43 -7.65 -16.69
C GLN A 209 -9.60 -6.26 -16.06
N PRO A 210 -10.82 -5.79 -15.72
CA PRO A 210 -10.99 -4.52 -15.05
C PRO A 210 -10.26 -4.47 -13.70
N ILE A 211 -10.28 -5.58 -12.95
CA ILE A 211 -9.67 -5.66 -11.62
C ILE A 211 -8.16 -5.82 -11.70
N GLY A 212 -7.63 -6.52 -12.71
CA GLY A 212 -6.19 -6.52 -12.93
C GLY A 212 -5.64 -5.18 -13.40
N TYR A 213 -6.40 -4.40 -14.19
CA TYR A 213 -6.04 -3.01 -14.47
C TYR A 213 -6.07 -2.14 -13.20
N TYR A 214 -7.10 -2.29 -12.37
CA TYR A 214 -7.21 -1.63 -11.07
C TYR A 214 -6.01 -1.92 -10.16
N ALA A 215 -5.64 -3.18 -9.96
CA ALA A 215 -4.52 -3.59 -9.12
C ALA A 215 -3.17 -3.03 -9.64
N CYS A 216 -3.02 -2.99 -10.96
CA CYS A 216 -1.85 -2.38 -11.58
C CYS A 216 -1.77 -0.87 -11.32
N GLU A 217 -2.87 -0.14 -11.50
CA GLU A 217 -2.92 1.32 -11.32
C GLU A 217 -2.66 1.71 -9.86
N ASP A 218 -3.15 0.91 -8.92
CA ASP A 218 -2.90 1.09 -7.51
C ASP A 218 -1.40 1.05 -7.18
N VAL A 219 -0.69 0.02 -7.66
CA VAL A 219 0.76 -0.08 -7.53
C VAL A 219 1.46 1.07 -8.26
N ARG A 220 1.01 1.43 -9.47
CA ARG A 220 1.58 2.51 -10.28
C ARG A 220 1.57 3.83 -9.51
N LEU A 221 0.46 4.15 -8.85
CA LEU A 221 0.30 5.42 -8.12
C LEU A 221 1.24 5.50 -6.91
N GLY A 222 1.43 4.40 -6.18
CA GLY A 222 2.36 4.34 -5.04
C GLY A 222 3.83 4.58 -5.40
N TYR A 223 4.21 4.37 -6.67
CA TYR A 223 5.56 4.59 -7.17
C TYR A 223 5.69 5.69 -8.23
N GLY A 224 4.58 6.27 -8.70
CA GLY A 224 4.55 7.20 -9.82
C GLY A 224 5.33 8.50 -9.57
N GLY A 225 5.48 8.89 -8.30
CA GLY A 225 6.32 10.04 -7.94
C GLY A 225 7.83 9.82 -8.13
N PHE A 226 8.27 8.56 -8.19
CA PHE A 226 9.68 8.22 -8.41
C PHE A 226 9.93 7.58 -9.79
N CYS A 227 8.95 6.86 -10.32
CA CYS A 227 9.05 6.16 -11.59
C CYS A 227 8.04 6.73 -12.61
N GLU A 228 8.46 7.77 -13.33
CA GLU A 228 7.59 8.55 -14.23
C GLU A 228 7.07 7.75 -15.45
N ASN A 229 7.77 6.67 -15.82
CA ASN A 229 7.49 5.87 -17.01
C ASN A 229 6.74 4.56 -16.74
N LEU A 230 6.22 4.36 -15.51
CA LEU A 230 5.39 3.18 -15.21
C LEU A 230 4.07 3.23 -15.98
N ARG A 231 3.66 2.12 -16.58
CA ARG A 231 2.40 2.03 -17.33
C ARG A 231 1.69 0.72 -17.05
N CYS A 232 0.37 0.80 -16.86
CA CYS A 232 -0.50 -0.36 -16.90
C CYS A 232 -0.93 -0.58 -18.34
N LEU A 233 -0.25 -1.50 -19.02
CA LEU A 233 -0.63 -1.86 -20.37
C LEU A 233 -1.88 -2.74 -20.30
N VAL A 234 -2.91 -2.37 -21.07
CA VAL A 234 -3.99 -3.29 -21.38
C VAL A 234 -3.34 -4.39 -22.22
N GLN A 235 -3.16 -5.58 -21.65
CA GLN A 235 -2.76 -6.71 -22.46
C GLN A 235 -3.85 -6.89 -23.51
N ALA A 236 -3.51 -6.71 -24.79
CA ALA A 236 -4.37 -7.21 -25.85
C ALA A 236 -4.60 -8.68 -25.50
N ALA A 237 -5.85 -9.08 -25.28
CA ALA A 237 -6.19 -10.45 -24.94
C ALA A 237 -5.33 -11.36 -25.79
N ASN A 238 -4.59 -12.28 -25.17
CA ASN A 238 -3.93 -13.35 -25.90
C ASN A 238 -5.03 -14.07 -26.69
N ARG A 239 -5.30 -13.62 -27.92
CA ARG A 239 -6.06 -14.39 -28.89
C ARG A 239 -5.23 -15.66 -29.00
N PRO A 240 -5.78 -16.84 -28.67
CA PRO A 240 -5.04 -18.07 -28.80
C PRO A 240 -4.46 -18.08 -30.20
N THR A 241 -3.13 -18.06 -30.31
CA THR A 241 -2.48 -18.34 -31.58
C THR A 241 -2.93 -19.76 -31.90
N THR A 242 -3.89 -19.86 -32.82
CA THR A 242 -4.34 -21.12 -33.38
C THR A 242 -3.09 -21.87 -33.77
N LYS A 243 -2.87 -23.01 -33.12
CA LYS A 243 -1.83 -23.99 -33.49
C LYS A 243 -1.79 -24.07 -35.01
N SER A 244 -0.69 -23.64 -35.59
CA SER A 244 -0.34 -24.08 -36.94
C SER A 244 0.11 -25.53 -36.84
N THR A 245 -0.72 -26.43 -37.34
CA THR A 245 -0.34 -27.76 -37.83
C THR A 245 -1.37 -28.10 -38.91
N PRO A 246 -1.01 -28.84 -39.97
CA PRO A 246 0.17 -29.68 -40.14
C PRO A 246 1.36 -28.97 -40.80
#